data_AF-A0ABC9ACD6-F1
#
_entry.id   AF-A0ABC9ACD6-F1
#
_cell.length_a   1.000
_cell.length_b   1.000
_cell.length_c   1.000
_cell.angle_alpha   90.00
_cell.angle_beta   90.00
_cell.angle_gamma   90.00
#
_symmetry.space_group_name_H-M   'P 1'
#
loop_
_entity.id
_entity.type
_entity.pdbx_description
1 polymer ?
#
loop_
_entity_poly.entity_id
_entity_poly.type
_entity_poly.pdbx_seq_one_letter_code
_entity_poly.pdbx_strand_id
1 'polypeptide(L)'
;MRIRRGSWPDGVRAQFAARTASIGKAKVMLLDSGDDKVHVASDRSIKLSRSVVSVEIIGELEVCVKAWRLGEILTDKKKVFKPKKESASHDIIDVGFCAMDVTISWSVISLLSI
;
A
#
# COMPACT_ATOMS: atom_id res chain seq x y z
N MET A 1 0.21 -6.35 -3.90
CA MET A 1 0.13 -6.86 -2.51
C MET A 1 -0.52 -8.22 -2.54
N ARG A 2 -0.23 -9.09 -1.57
CA ARG A 2 -0.79 -10.45 -1.54
C ARG A 2 -1.25 -10.84 -0.15
N ILE A 3 -2.43 -11.42 -0.01
CA ILE A 3 -2.90 -11.89 1.29
C ILE A 3 -2.16 -13.17 1.67
N ARG A 4 -1.44 -13.13 2.79
CA ARG A 4 -0.72 -14.28 3.37
C ARG A 4 -1.65 -15.13 4.24
N ARG A 5 -2.38 -14.48 5.15
CA ARG A 5 -3.29 -15.13 6.13
C ARG A 5 -4.64 -14.40 6.18
N GLY A 6 -5.70 -15.13 6.55
CA GLY A 6 -7.06 -14.61 6.55
C GLY A 6 -7.60 -14.36 5.14
N SER A 7 -8.66 -13.56 5.05
CA SER A 7 -9.31 -13.20 3.78
C SER A 7 -9.78 -11.76 3.82
N TRP A 8 -9.92 -11.14 2.64
CA TRP A 8 -10.63 -9.87 2.55
C TRP A 8 -12.13 -10.15 2.63
N PRO A 9 -12.88 -9.62 3.62
CA PRO A 9 -14.29 -9.97 3.78
C PRO A 9 -15.14 -9.34 2.67
N ASP A 10 -16.21 -10.05 2.28
CA ASP A 10 -17.16 -9.54 1.30
C ASP A 10 -17.85 -8.26 1.80
N GLY A 11 -18.03 -7.30 0.88
CA GLY A 11 -18.63 -6.00 1.18
C GLY A 11 -17.75 -5.03 1.97
N VAL A 12 -16.50 -5.40 2.29
CA VAL A 12 -15.53 -4.48 2.89
C VAL A 12 -14.79 -3.71 1.78
N ARG A 13 -14.88 -2.38 1.87
CA ARG A 13 -14.24 -1.43 0.96
C ARG A 13 -12.85 -1.05 1.45
N ALA A 14 -12.01 -0.49 0.57
CA ALA A 14 -10.66 -0.11 0.95
C ALA A 14 -10.07 1.07 0.18
N GLN A 15 -9.16 1.75 0.88
CA GLN A 15 -8.18 2.66 0.31
C GLN A 15 -6.78 2.19 0.71
N PHE A 16 -5.92 2.07 -0.29
CA PHE A 16 -4.50 1.84 -0.13
C PHE A 16 -3.77 3.10 -0.58
N ALA A 17 -2.86 3.57 0.26
CA ALA A 17 -2.18 4.83 0.06
C ALA A 17 -0.68 4.68 0.23
N ALA A 18 0.06 5.54 -0.46
CA ALA A 18 1.46 5.82 -0.18
C ALA A 18 1.60 7.27 0.30
N ARG A 19 2.53 7.50 1.23
CA ARG A 19 2.92 8.82 1.69
C ARG A 19 4.43 8.89 1.86
N THR A 20 4.99 10.03 1.51
CA THR A 20 6.40 10.36 1.74
C THR A 20 6.49 11.61 2.61
N ALA A 21 7.66 11.83 3.23
CA ALA A 21 7.89 13.02 4.04
C ALA A 21 7.82 14.32 3.20
N SER A 22 8.38 14.31 1.99
CA SER A 22 8.37 15.42 1.03
C SER A 22 6.98 15.94 0.66
N ILE A 23 5.98 15.05 0.58
CA ILE A 23 4.64 15.38 0.08
C ILE A 23 3.70 15.86 1.22
N GLY A 24 4.26 16.14 2.40
CA GLY A 24 3.52 16.70 3.53
C GLY A 24 2.43 15.74 4.05
N LYS A 25 1.18 16.21 4.13
CA LYS A 25 0.01 15.38 4.53
C LYS A 25 -0.68 14.70 3.34
N ALA A 26 -0.30 15.01 2.11
CA ALA A 26 -0.94 14.43 0.95
C ALA A 26 -0.56 12.95 0.80
N LYS A 27 -1.51 12.17 0.29
CA LYS A 27 -1.40 10.73 0.07
C LYS A 27 -1.57 10.44 -1.41
N VAL A 28 -0.74 9.58 -1.97
CA VAL A 28 -0.94 9.01 -3.30
C VAL A 28 -1.84 7.79 -3.16
N MET A 29 -3.03 7.82 -3.78
CA MET A 29 -3.90 6.65 -3.83
C MET A 29 -3.31 5.58 -4.75
N LEU A 30 -3.05 4.41 -4.17
CA LEU A 30 -2.60 3.22 -4.87
C LEU A 30 -3.79 2.36 -5.31
N LEU A 31 -4.82 2.29 -4.47
CA LEU A 31 -6.11 1.68 -4.76
C LEU A 31 -7.18 2.45 -3.99
N ASP A 32 -8.30 2.71 -4.64
CA ASP A 32 -9.53 3.13 -3.99
C ASP A 32 -10.64 2.27 -4.57
N SER A 33 -11.31 1.48 -3.74
CA SER A 33 -12.43 0.65 -4.21
C SER A 33 -13.71 1.47 -4.40
N GLY A 34 -13.75 2.73 -3.95
CA GLY A 34 -14.93 3.58 -4.04
C GLY A 34 -16.14 2.92 -3.38
N ASP A 35 -17.23 2.81 -4.14
CA ASP A 35 -18.44 2.11 -3.70
C ASP A 35 -18.42 0.59 -3.93
N ASP A 36 -17.43 0.10 -4.69
CA ASP A 36 -17.25 -1.30 -5.04
C ASP A 36 -16.48 -2.09 -3.96
N LYS A 37 -16.57 -3.42 -4.04
CA LYS A 37 -15.78 -4.33 -3.21
C LYS A 37 -14.34 -4.42 -3.71
N VAL A 38 -13.39 -4.64 -2.79
CA VAL A 38 -12.01 -4.95 -3.18
C VAL A 38 -11.96 -6.25 -3.98
N HIS A 39 -11.35 -6.19 -5.16
CA HIS A 39 -11.16 -7.37 -5.99
C HIS A 39 -9.89 -8.11 -5.55
N VAL A 40 -10.08 -9.32 -5.02
CA VAL A 40 -9.00 -10.25 -4.68
C VAL A 40 -8.96 -11.34 -5.74
N ALA A 41 -7.81 -11.50 -6.41
CA ALA A 41 -7.63 -12.52 -7.42
C ALA A 41 -7.52 -13.93 -6.80
N SER A 42 -7.60 -14.98 -7.63
CA SER A 42 -7.50 -16.38 -7.20
C SER A 42 -6.18 -16.72 -6.51
N ASP A 43 -5.09 -16.05 -6.91
CA ASP A 43 -3.77 -16.16 -6.28
C ASP A 43 -3.64 -15.32 -4.99
N ARG A 44 -4.75 -14.74 -4.52
CA ARG A 44 -4.84 -13.87 -3.34
C ARG A 44 -4.12 -12.53 -3.50
N SER A 45 -3.80 -12.12 -4.73
CA SER A 45 -3.28 -10.78 -5.00
C SER A 45 -4.39 -9.73 -4.97
N ILE A 46 -4.03 -8.54 -4.48
CA ILE A 46 -4.81 -7.31 -4.61
C ILE A 46 -4.06 -6.42 -5.60
N LYS A 47 -4.70 -6.14 -6.73
CA LYS A 47 -4.14 -5.28 -7.78
C LYS A 47 -4.30 -3.82 -7.37
N LEU A 48 -3.19 -3.09 -7.41
CA LEU A 48 -3.19 -1.65 -7.20
C LEU A 48 -3.42 -0.94 -8.54
N SER A 49 -4.16 0.16 -8.54
CA SER A 49 -4.30 1.06 -9.67
C SER A 49 -3.02 1.85 -9.94
N ARG A 50 -2.23 2.14 -8.91
CA ARG A 50 -0.88 2.72 -9.00
C ARG A 50 0.10 1.93 -8.16
N SER A 51 1.30 1.70 -8.68
CA SER A 51 2.33 0.89 -8.01
C SER A 51 3.72 1.52 -8.00
N VAL A 52 3.85 2.75 -8.48
CA VAL A 52 5.11 3.48 -8.55
C VAL A 52 4.96 4.81 -7.83
N VAL A 53 5.89 5.11 -6.94
CA VAL A 53 5.99 6.38 -6.20
C VAL A 53 7.46 6.77 -6.09
N SER A 54 7.75 8.06 -6.11
CA SER A 54 9.10 8.59 -5.85
C SER A 54 9.25 8.93 -4.37
N VAL A 55 10.40 8.60 -3.80
CA VAL A 55 10.74 8.84 -2.40
C VAL A 55 12.16 9.40 -2.36
N GLU A 56 12.41 10.33 -1.44
CA GLU A 56 13.76 10.84 -1.20
C GLU A 56 14.70 9.72 -0.74
N ILE A 57 15.97 9.76 -1.15
CA ILE A 57 16.96 8.70 -0.85
C ILE A 57 17.09 8.42 0.66
N ILE A 58 16.99 9.48 1.47
CA ILE A 58 17.04 9.42 2.93
C ILE A 58 15.66 9.55 3.59
N GLY A 59 14.60 9.50 2.79
CA GLY A 59 13.22 9.63 3.24
C GLY A 59 12.63 8.30 3.71
N GLU A 60 11.30 8.27 3.79
CA GLU A 60 10.53 7.09 4.17
C GLU A 60 9.29 6.97 3.28
N LEU A 61 8.91 5.73 2.98
CA LEU A 61 7.65 5.39 2.33
C LEU A 61 6.69 4.81 3.37
N GLU A 62 5.62 5.52 3.68
CA GLU A 62 4.52 5.00 4.49
C GLU A 62 3.45 4.44 3.57
N VAL A 63 3.15 3.14 3.71
CA VAL A 63 2.01 2.48 3.06
C VAL A 63 0.87 2.44 4.07
N CYS A 64 -0.27 3.04 3.73
CA CYS A 64 -1.47 3.02 4.56
C CYS A 64 -2.54 2.10 3.95
N VAL A 65 -3.30 1.42 4.81
CA VAL A 65 -4.48 0.65 4.45
C VAL A 65 -5.62 1.09 5.35
N LYS A 66 -6.68 1.60 4.74
CA LYS A 66 -7.95 1.91 5.40
C LYS A 66 -9.03 1.00 4.83
N ALA A 67 -9.84 0.40 5.68
CA ALA A 67 -10.96 -0.42 5.28
C ALA A 67 -12.21 -0.09 6.10
N TRP A 68 -13.37 -0.15 5.45
CA TRP A 68 -14.64 0.21 6.06
C TRP A 68 -15.80 -0.58 5.48
N ARG A 69 -16.90 -0.62 6.22
CA ARG A 69 -18.17 -1.22 5.81
C ARG A 69 -19.33 -0.41 6.40
N LEU A 70 -20.31 -0.04 5.58
CA LEU A 70 -21.50 0.70 6.02
C LEU A 70 -21.17 1.96 6.87
N GLY A 71 -20.09 2.66 6.52
CA GLY A 71 -19.64 3.86 7.24
C GLY A 71 -18.73 3.60 8.45
N GLU A 72 -18.63 2.35 8.92
CA GLU A 72 -17.77 1.98 10.04
C GLU A 72 -16.34 1.68 9.57
N ILE A 73 -15.35 2.32 10.20
CA ILE A 73 -13.93 2.04 9.94
C ILE A 73 -13.54 0.76 10.67
N LEU A 74 -13.22 -0.27 9.90
CA LEU A 74 -12.77 -1.57 10.43
C LEU A 74 -11.27 -1.59 10.67
N THR A 75 -10.52 -0.79 9.90
CA THR A 75 -9.06 -0.72 10.03
C THR A 75 -8.53 0.61 9.47
N ASP A 76 -7.50 1.14 10.12
CA ASP A 76 -6.64 2.21 9.62
C ASP A 76 -5.23 1.90 10.10
N LYS A 77 -4.46 1.21 9.26
CA LYS A 77 -3.12 0.70 9.56
C LYS A 77 -2.12 1.29 8.61
N LYS A 78 -0.88 1.41 9.08
CA LYS A 78 0.23 1.93 8.30
C LYS A 78 1.49 1.15 8.55
N LYS A 79 2.37 1.13 7.56
CA LYS A 79 3.68 0.51 7.64
C LYS A 79 4.71 1.38 6.93
N VAL A 80 5.84 1.60 7.59
CA VAL A 80 6.92 2.45 7.10
C VAL A 80 8.03 1.58 6.51
N PHE A 81 8.52 1.99 5.34
CA PHE A 81 9.62 1.35 4.64
C PHE A 81 10.72 2.37 4.36
N LYS A 82 11.96 1.98 4.62
CA LYS A 82 13.13 2.78 4.27
C LYS A 82 13.57 2.45 2.83
N PRO A 83 13.80 3.47 1.97
CA PRO A 83 14.35 3.26 0.63
C PRO A 83 15.69 2.53 0.69
N LYS A 84 15.97 1.77 -0.37
CA LYS A 84 17.26 1.11 -0.58
C LYS A 84 17.76 1.42 -1.98
N LYS A 85 19.07 1.52 -2.15
CA LYS A 85 19.68 1.87 -3.45
C LYS A 85 19.32 0.83 -4.53
N GLU A 86 19.52 -0.44 -4.23
CA GLU A 86 19.14 -1.56 -5.11
C GLU A 86 18.76 -2.75 -4.23
N SER A 87 17.47 -3.11 -4.20
CA SER A 87 16.89 -4.33 -3.62
C SER A 87 15.38 -4.16 -3.44
N ALA A 88 14.69 -5.19 -2.95
CA ALA A 88 13.33 -5.08 -2.47
C ALA A 88 13.27 -5.00 -0.94
N SER A 89 12.24 -4.32 -0.43
CA SER A 89 11.78 -4.42 0.96
C SER A 89 10.54 -5.29 1.03
N HIS A 90 10.46 -6.11 2.07
CA HIS A 90 9.36 -7.02 2.33
C HIS A 90 8.89 -6.84 3.76
N ASP A 91 7.59 -6.67 3.96
CA ASP A 91 6.98 -6.66 5.29
C ASP A 91 5.51 -7.05 5.21
N ILE A 92 4.88 -7.23 6.36
CA ILE A 92 3.48 -7.61 6.50
C ILE A 92 2.70 -6.45 7.11
N ILE A 93 1.52 -6.20 6.55
CA ILE A 93 0.50 -5.36 7.15
C ILE A 93 -0.64 -6.27 7.61
N ASP A 94 -0.82 -6.36 8.92
CA ASP A 94 -1.96 -7.02 9.54
C ASP A 94 -3.06 -6.00 9.82
N VAL A 95 -4.21 -6.19 9.18
CA VAL A 95 -5.37 -5.30 9.27
C VAL A 95 -6.48 -5.88 10.17
N GLY A 96 -6.19 -6.96 10.91
CA GLY A 96 -7.11 -7.61 11.84
C GLY A 96 -7.81 -8.83 11.24
N PHE A 97 -8.47 -8.66 10.09
CA PHE A 97 -9.15 -9.77 9.39
C PHE A 97 -8.26 -10.48 8.36
N CYS A 98 -7.19 -9.84 7.90
CA CYS A 98 -6.19 -10.47 7.04
C CYS A 98 -4.80 -9.86 7.26
N ALA A 99 -3.78 -10.64 6.90
CA ALA A 99 -2.39 -10.22 6.90
C ALA A 99 -1.86 -10.26 5.47
N MET A 100 -1.34 -9.14 4.99
CA MET A 100 -0.89 -8.97 3.60
C MET A 100 0.62 -8.80 3.52
N ASP A 101 1.25 -9.55 2.64
CA ASP A 101 2.62 -9.30 2.21
C ASP A 101 2.67 -8.06 1.31
N VAL A 102 3.56 -7.14 1.68
CA VAL A 102 3.89 -5.92 0.95
C VAL A 102 5.33 -6.03 0.47
N THR A 103 5.48 -6.05 -0.85
CA THR A 103 6.77 -5.98 -1.53
C THR A 103 6.93 -4.60 -2.14
N ILE A 104 8.04 -3.94 -1.83
CA ILE A 104 8.45 -2.68 -2.46
C ILE A 104 9.75 -2.93 -3.20
N SER A 105 9.74 -2.82 -4.52
CA SER A 105 10.94 -2.87 -5.34
C SER A 105 11.52 -1.47 -5.48
N TRP A 106 12.77 -1.28 -5.09
CA TRP A 106 13.43 0.03 -5.15
C TRP A 106 14.23 0.17 -6.45
N SER A 107 14.19 1.37 -7.02
CA SER A 107 15.03 1.78 -8.14
C SER A 107 15.40 3.25 -7.96
N VAL A 108 16.65 3.59 -8.27
CA VAL A 108 17.12 4.98 -8.25
C VAL A 108 16.79 5.63 -9.59
N ILE A 109 16.07 6.75 -9.53
CA ILE A 109 15.86 7.60 -10.70
C ILE A 109 17.03 8.58 -10.74
N SER A 110 17.99 8.33 -11.62
CA SER A 110 19.05 9.29 -11.93
C SER A 110 18.51 10.33 -12.91
N LEU A 111 18.28 11.55 -12.42
CA LEU A 111 18.17 12.70 -13.32
C LEU A 111 19.57 12.95 -13.87
N LEU A 112 19.87 12.41 -15.05
CA LEU A 112 21.03 12.86 -15.82
C LEU A 112 20.83 14.36 -16.08
N SER A 113 21.74 15.18 -15.55
CA SER A 113 21.84 16.59 -15.91
C SER A 113 22.02 16.69 -17.43
N ILE A 114 21.05 17.30 -18.11
CA ILE A 114 21.17 17.73 -19.51
C ILE A 114 22.10 18.93 -19.57
#